data_AF-A0A7V6ILX9-F1
#
_entry.id   AF-A0A7V6ILX9-F1
#
_cell.length_a   1.000
_cell.length_b   1.000
_cell.length_c   1.000
_cell.angle_alpha   90.00
_cell.angle_beta   90.00
_cell.angle_gamma   90.00
#
_symmetry.space_group_name_H-M   'P 1'
#
loop_
_entity.id
_entity.type
_entity.pdbx_description
1 polymer ?
#
loop_
_entity_poly.entity_id
_entity_poly.type
_entity_poly.pdbx_seq_one_letter_code
_entity_poly.pdbx_strand_id
1 'polypeptide(L)'
;MKDENLVDKETYKKASKRVGFKIHLTVFVIVSLMLWLIWFFVFKRDAPDADVTFLKAILFVDCFWILILISHYLIVYRWNKTLIEKEIKKIELENEVLKKKMAQLKKESEESEVK
;
A
#
# COMPACT_ATOMS: atom_id res chain seq x y z
N MET A 1 6.42 -11.12 26.63
CA MET A 1 7.36 -10.06 26.20
C MET A 1 7.72 -10.08 24.71
N LYS A 2 7.26 -11.04 23.88
CA LYS A 2 7.54 -11.05 22.43
C LYS A 2 6.55 -10.23 21.60
N ASP A 3 5.35 -9.99 22.12
CA ASP A 3 4.25 -9.33 21.40
C ASP A 3 4.42 -7.81 21.25
N GLU A 4 5.08 -7.12 22.21
CA GLU A 4 5.28 -5.66 22.14
C GLU A 4 6.11 -5.24 20.91
N ASN A 5 7.10 -6.04 20.50
CA ASN A 5 7.94 -5.75 19.33
C ASN A 5 7.22 -5.99 17.99
N LEU A 6 6.25 -6.89 17.94
CA LEU A 6 5.50 -7.21 16.71
C LEU A 6 4.43 -6.15 16.43
N VAL A 7 3.72 -5.73 17.48
CA VAL A 7 2.75 -4.63 17.40
C VAL A 7 3.43 -3.34 16.95
N ASP A 8 4.61 -3.03 17.49
CA ASP A 8 5.35 -1.81 17.11
C ASP A 8 5.78 -1.82 15.63
N LYS A 9 6.26 -2.98 15.13
CA LYS A 9 6.70 -3.14 13.74
C LYS A 9 5.55 -3.04 12.72
N GLU A 10 4.38 -3.59 13.02
CA GLU A 10 3.20 -3.44 12.16
C GLU A 10 2.66 -2.01 12.14
N THR A 11 2.63 -1.39 13.32
CA THR A 11 2.17 0.00 13.47
C THR A 11 3.09 0.95 12.72
N TYR A 12 4.40 0.74 12.82
CA TYR A 12 5.43 1.48 12.07
C TYR A 12 5.29 1.28 10.55
N LYS A 13 5.15 0.04 10.07
CA LYS A 13 4.95 -0.24 8.64
C LYS A 13 3.71 0.46 8.09
N LYS A 14 2.62 0.49 8.86
CA LYS A 14 1.37 1.15 8.47
C LYS A 14 1.52 2.67 8.46
N ALA A 15 2.21 3.24 9.45
CA ALA A 15 2.53 4.67 9.49
C ALA A 15 3.43 5.07 8.30
N SER A 16 4.49 4.30 8.04
CA SER A 16 5.42 4.52 6.93
C SER A 16 4.71 4.53 5.57
N LYS A 17 3.82 3.57 5.30
CA LYS A 17 3.01 3.54 4.06
C LYS A 17 2.09 4.76 3.91
N ARG A 18 1.53 5.27 5.02
CA ARG A 18 0.67 6.47 5.01
C ARG A 18 1.47 7.74 4.72
N VAL A 19 2.68 7.86 5.28
CA VAL A 19 3.60 8.98 4.99
C VAL A 19 4.03 8.93 3.54
N GLY A 20 4.37 7.75 3.01
CA GLY A 20 4.69 7.57 1.59
C GLY A 20 3.56 8.05 0.66
N PHE A 21 2.30 7.72 0.98
CA PHE A 21 1.15 8.23 0.23
C PHE A 21 1.02 9.76 0.29
N LYS A 22 1.21 10.37 1.47
CA LYS A 22 1.17 11.83 1.62
C LYS A 22 2.22 12.51 0.74
N ILE A 23 3.45 11.98 0.70
CA ILE A 23 4.52 12.52 -0.14
C ILE A 23 4.13 12.44 -1.63
N HIS A 24 3.63 11.29 -2.10
CA HIS A 24 3.20 11.15 -3.50
C HIS A 24 2.08 12.12 -3.87
N LEU A 25 1.11 12.30 -2.96
CA LEU A 25 0.03 13.27 -3.15
C LEU A 25 0.56 14.72 -3.20
N THR A 26 1.49 15.07 -2.30
CA THR A 26 2.10 16.41 -2.29
C THR A 26 2.89 16.68 -3.56
N VAL A 27 3.71 15.73 -4.02
CA VAL A 27 4.46 15.86 -5.27
C VAL A 27 3.51 16.02 -6.46
N PHE A 28 2.44 15.21 -6.53
CA PHE A 28 1.42 15.34 -7.57
C PHE A 28 0.82 16.74 -7.61
N VAL A 29 0.36 17.27 -6.47
CA VAL A 29 -0.24 18.62 -6.41
C VAL A 29 0.75 19.69 -6.86
N ILE A 30 2.02 19.60 -6.43
CA ILE A 30 3.05 20.57 -6.83
C ILE A 30 3.30 20.50 -8.34
N VAL A 31 3.45 19.30 -8.91
CA VAL A 31 3.70 19.11 -10.34
C VAL A 31 2.52 19.57 -11.19
N SER A 32 1.28 19.20 -10.84
CA SER A 32 0.09 19.65 -11.55
C SER A 32 -0.05 21.18 -11.50
N LEU A 33 0.21 21.81 -10.34
CA LEU A 33 0.22 23.26 -10.23
C LEU A 33 1.30 23.90 -11.11
N MET A 34 2.52 23.34 -11.15
CA MET A 34 3.58 23.85 -12.03
C MET A 34 3.21 23.74 -13.51
N LEU A 35 2.65 22.61 -13.95
CA LEU A 35 2.20 22.42 -15.33
C LEU A 35 1.08 23.39 -15.71
N TRP A 36 0.14 23.62 -14.79
CA TRP A 36 -0.92 24.61 -14.96
C TRP A 36 -0.38 26.04 -15.04
N LEU A 37 0.61 26.40 -14.22
CA LEU A 37 1.27 27.70 -14.28
C LEU A 37 2.00 27.89 -15.62
N ILE A 38 2.73 26.87 -16.09
CA ILE A 38 3.39 26.91 -17.40
C ILE A 38 2.36 27.12 -18.51
N TRP A 39 1.26 26.37 -18.52
CA TRP A 39 0.20 26.59 -19.50
C TRP A 39 -0.38 28.01 -19.43
N PHE A 40 -0.71 28.49 -18.23
CA PHE A 40 -1.35 29.79 -18.03
C PHE A 40 -0.45 30.97 -18.42
N PHE A 41 0.85 30.91 -18.12
CA PHE A 41 1.78 32.03 -18.38
C PHE A 41 2.43 31.97 -19.77
N VAL A 42 2.69 30.78 -20.30
CA VAL A 42 3.44 30.60 -21.56
C VAL A 42 2.50 30.45 -22.76
N PHE A 43 1.44 29.65 -22.65
CA PHE A 43 0.61 29.28 -23.81
C PHE A 43 -0.65 30.13 -23.97
N LYS A 44 -1.09 30.84 -22.92
CA LYS A 44 -2.32 31.65 -22.97
C LYS A 44 -2.18 32.97 -23.74
N ARG A 45 -0.97 33.52 -23.88
CA ARG A 45 -0.74 34.88 -24.44
C ARG A 45 -0.64 34.95 -25.96
N ASP A 46 -0.33 33.85 -26.65
CA ASP A 46 0.18 33.90 -28.03
C ASP A 46 -0.67 33.19 -29.11
N ALA A 47 -1.99 33.03 -28.98
CA ALA A 47 -2.75 32.32 -30.04
C ALA A 47 -4.21 32.75 -30.27
N PRO A 48 -4.55 33.25 -31.48
CA PRO A 48 -5.92 33.28 -32.04
C PRO A 48 -6.48 31.85 -32.30
N ASP A 49 -5.61 30.86 -32.49
CA ASP A 49 -5.92 29.44 -32.68
C ASP A 49 -5.22 28.61 -31.58
N ALA A 50 -5.58 28.83 -30.32
CA ALA A 50 -4.91 28.22 -29.17
C ALA A 50 -4.77 26.70 -29.33
N ASP A 51 -3.52 26.27 -29.58
CA ASP A 51 -3.18 24.87 -29.74
C ASP A 51 -3.42 24.13 -28.41
N VAL A 52 -4.59 23.51 -28.31
CA VAL A 52 -5.04 22.76 -27.13
C VAL A 52 -4.22 21.48 -26.90
N THR A 53 -3.24 21.18 -27.75
CA THR A 53 -2.37 19.99 -27.64
C THR A 53 -1.64 19.94 -26.30
N PHE A 54 -1.12 21.07 -25.81
CA PHE A 54 -0.43 21.12 -24.51
C PHE A 54 -1.41 20.89 -23.35
N LEU A 55 -2.61 21.47 -23.42
CA LEU A 55 -3.66 21.26 -22.41
C LEU A 55 -4.14 19.81 -22.39
N LYS A 56 -4.31 19.18 -23.56
CA LYS A 56 -4.65 17.75 -23.69
C LYS A 56 -3.56 16.87 -23.07
N ALA A 57 -2.28 17.20 -23.27
CA ALA A 57 -1.17 16.47 -22.68
C ALA A 57 -1.16 16.58 -21.15
N ILE A 58 -1.37 17.79 -20.60
CA ILE A 58 -1.48 18.00 -19.14
C ILE A 58 -2.63 17.16 -18.58
N LEU A 59 -3.82 17.24 -19.17
CA LEU A 59 -4.98 16.48 -18.70
C LEU A 59 -4.77 14.96 -18.79
N PHE A 60 -4.08 14.48 -19.81
CA PHE A 60 -3.76 13.06 -19.93
C PHE A 60 -2.82 12.59 -18.81
N VAL A 61 -1.76 13.36 -18.54
CA VAL A 61 -0.82 13.09 -17.45
C VAL A 61 -1.54 13.13 -16.10
N ASP A 62 -2.36 14.16 -15.86
CA ASP A 62 -3.15 14.30 -14.63
C ASP A 62 -4.11 13.12 -14.45
N CYS A 63 -4.85 12.71 -15.49
CA CYS A 63 -5.74 11.54 -15.44
C CYS A 63 -4.99 10.25 -15.06
N PHE A 64 -3.83 10.01 -15.69
CA PHE A 64 -3.03 8.83 -15.40
C PHE A 64 -2.51 8.84 -13.95
N TRP A 65 -2.04 10.00 -13.47
CA TRP A 65 -1.57 10.17 -12.11
C TRP A 65 -2.69 10.06 -11.06
N ILE A 66 -3.89 10.55 -11.37
CA ILE A 66 -5.07 10.40 -10.51
C ILE A 66 -5.42 8.91 -10.33
N LEU A 67 -5.35 8.10 -11.40
CA LEU A 67 -5.57 6.66 -11.31
C LEU A 67 -4.54 5.97 -10.41
N ILE A 68 -3.27 6.38 -10.50
CA ILE A 68 -2.20 5.87 -9.64
C ILE A 68 -2.47 6.24 -8.17
N LEU A 69 -2.86 7.49 -7.90
CA LEU A 69 -3.19 7.95 -6.53
C LEU A 69 -4.37 7.19 -5.94
N ILE A 70 -5.45 7.00 -6.71
CA ILE A 70 -6.63 6.24 -6.26
C ILE A 70 -6.23 4.79 -5.96
N SER A 71 -5.46 4.17 -6.85
CA SER A 71 -4.97 2.80 -6.66
C SER A 71 -4.11 2.69 -5.41
N HIS A 72 -3.18 3.61 -5.21
CA HIS A 72 -2.31 3.65 -4.05
C HIS A 72 -3.10 3.91 -2.75
N TYR A 73 -4.12 4.77 -2.78
CA TYR A 73 -5.01 5.01 -1.65
C TYR A 73 -5.77 3.74 -1.26
N LEU A 74 -6.36 3.05 -2.23
CA LEU A 74 -7.08 1.79 -2.00
C LEU A 74 -6.16 0.72 -1.41
N ILE A 75 -4.93 0.59 -1.90
CA ILE A 75 -3.95 -0.37 -1.37
C ILE A 75 -3.61 -0.05 0.09
N VAL A 76 -3.27 1.21 0.39
CA VAL A 76 -2.81 1.59 1.74
C VAL A 76 -3.94 1.55 2.77
N TYR A 77 -5.15 1.99 2.40
CA TYR A 77 -6.24 2.15 3.36
C TYR A 77 -7.24 0.98 3.38
N ARG A 78 -7.58 0.40 2.22
CA ARG A 78 -8.63 -0.62 2.12
C ARG A 78 -8.07 -2.05 2.03
N TRP A 79 -7.02 -2.24 1.25
CA TRP A 79 -6.47 -3.58 0.97
C TRP A 79 -5.46 -4.07 2.02
N ASN A 80 -4.72 -3.15 2.65
CA ASN A 80 -3.69 -3.54 3.62
C ASN A 80 -4.28 -4.19 4.89
N LYS A 81 -5.50 -3.81 5.33
CA LYS A 81 -6.14 -4.47 6.49
C LYS A 81 -6.57 -5.91 6.17
N THR A 82 -7.24 -6.10 5.03
CA THR A 82 -7.79 -7.42 4.65
C THR A 82 -6.69 -8.44 4.33
N LEU A 83 -5.54 -8.00 3.83
CA LEU A 83 -4.38 -8.88 3.61
C LEU A 83 -3.68 -9.26 4.92
N ILE A 84 -3.52 -8.31 5.85
CA ILE A 84 -2.91 -8.59 7.15
C ILE A 84 -3.78 -9.57 7.96
N GLU A 85 -5.09 -9.35 8.01
CA GLU A 85 -6.02 -10.26 8.70
C GLU A 85 -5.99 -11.69 8.11
N LYS A 86 -5.84 -11.81 6.78
CA LYS A 86 -5.67 -13.12 6.13
C LYS A 86 -4.36 -13.81 6.48
N GLU A 87 -3.25 -13.06 6.51
CA GLU A 87 -1.94 -13.58 6.92
C GLU A 87 -1.95 -14.05 8.38
N ILE A 88 -2.47 -13.24 9.30
CA ILE A 88 -2.57 -13.59 10.72
C ILE A 88 -3.38 -14.89 10.89
N LYS A 89 -4.54 -14.97 10.25
CA LYS A 89 -5.40 -16.16 10.32
C LYS A 89 -4.71 -17.41 9.78
N LYS A 90 -3.87 -17.27 8.75
CA LYS A 90 -3.08 -18.38 8.20
C LYS A 90 -2.02 -18.86 9.21
N ILE A 91 -1.31 -17.93 9.84
CA ILE A 91 -0.29 -18.24 10.85
C ILE A 91 -0.90 -18.92 12.08
N GLU A 92 -2.07 -18.48 12.53
CA GLU A 92 -2.81 -19.14 13.63
C GLU A 92 -3.16 -20.59 13.28
N LEU A 93 -3.69 -20.83 12.07
CA LEU A 93 -4.03 -22.16 11.58
C LEU A 93 -2.79 -23.07 11.52
N GLU A 94 -1.67 -22.57 10.97
CA GLU A 94 -0.41 -23.33 10.89
C GLU A 94 0.13 -23.69 12.28
N ASN A 95 0.05 -22.78 13.26
CA ASN A 95 0.46 -23.04 14.64
C ASN A 95 -0.41 -24.09 15.33
N GLU A 96 -1.72 -24.09 15.10
CA GLU A 96 -2.61 -25.13 15.63
C GLU A 96 -2.29 -26.51 15.06
N VAL A 97 -2.03 -26.58 13.74
CA VAL A 97 -1.63 -27.83 13.08
C VAL A 97 -0.30 -28.33 13.63
N LEU A 98 0.69 -27.45 13.82
CA LEU A 98 1.98 -27.77 14.42
C LEU A 98 1.83 -28.30 15.85
N LYS A 99 0.99 -27.65 16.69
CA LYS A 99 0.71 -28.13 18.05
C LYS A 99 0.10 -29.53 18.06
N LYS A 100 -0.87 -29.80 17.17
CA LYS A 100 -1.49 -31.13 17.06
C LYS A 100 -0.48 -32.19 16.63
N LYS A 101 0.38 -31.89 15.65
CA LYS A 101 1.47 -32.79 15.23
C LYS A 101 2.45 -33.10 16.35
N MET A 102 2.89 -32.09 17.11
CA MET A 102 3.78 -32.30 18.26
C MET A 102 3.13 -33.16 19.35
N ALA A 103 1.85 -32.96 19.63
CA ALA A 103 1.12 -33.77 20.61
C ALA A 103 0.99 -35.23 20.17
N GLN A 104 0.75 -35.47 18.88
CA GLN A 104 0.73 -36.82 18.30
C GLN A 104 2.09 -37.50 18.41
N LEU A 105 3.17 -36.81 18.00
CA LEU A 105 4.54 -37.36 18.08
C LEU A 105 4.94 -37.68 19.52
N LYS A 106 4.57 -36.84 20.49
CA LYS A 106 4.84 -37.10 21.92
C LYS A 106 4.10 -38.35 22.42
N LYS A 107 2.85 -38.52 22.00
CA LYS A 107 2.07 -39.71 22.36
C LYS A 107 2.66 -40.98 21.74
N GLU A 108 3.09 -40.91 20.48
CA GLU A 108 3.71 -42.01 19.76
C GLU A 108 5.08 -42.38 20.36
N SER A 109 5.89 -41.40 20.79
CA SER A 109 7.15 -41.68 21.48
C SER A 109 6.92 -42.35 22.84
N GLU A 110 5.96 -41.87 23.64
CA GLU A 110 5.58 -42.47 24.92
C GLU A 110 5.07 -43.91 24.76
N GLU A 111 4.26 -44.19 23.73
CA GLU A 111 3.79 -45.55 23.42
C GLU A 111 4.91 -46.47 22.92
N SER A 112 5.95 -45.93 22.27
CA SER A 112 7.12 -46.68 21.80
C SER A 112 8.15 -47.00 22.90
N GLU A 113 8.23 -46.19 23.96
CA GLU A 113 9.15 -46.42 25.09
C GLU A 113 8.60 -47.41 26.13
N VAL A 114 7.28 -47.64 26.14
CA VAL A 114 6.60 -48.56 27.07
C VAL A 114 6.50 -49.99 26.52
N LYS A 115 6.87 -50.20 25.25
CA LYS A 115 6.79 -51.48 24.53
C LYS A 115 8.15 -52.18 24.45
#